data_AF-A0A6P6Y3C5-F1
#
_entry.id   AF-A0A6P6Y3C5-F1
#
_cell.length_a   1.000
_cell.length_b   1.000
_cell.length_c   1.000
_cell.angle_alpha   90.00
_cell.angle_beta   90.00
_cell.angle_gamma   90.00
#
_symmetry.space_group_name_H-M   'P 1'
#
loop_
_entity.id
_entity.type
_entity.pdbx_description
1 polymer ?
#
loop_
_entity_poly.entity_id
_entity_poly.type
_entity_poly.pdbx_seq_one_letter_code
_entity_poly.pdbx_strand_id
1 'polypeptide(L)'
;MVNHHLMLLFIALYCMMMIEVVAGQENDRIKLKDVDSLTFHSGSLTKSRRNEAVAQLTCVGDDYCNQVNVSTVTCYNNRTVNNFILWHCEADLPSNYALVQKNISCEGYDSPEDEYILVGSCSLQYYLEDRGIMFKLKMAIFIIIILLVLSCGCCCCCCCCCCQKKSDPDCEAPTSVSTARPSELTDRSTRG
;
A
#
# COMPACT_ATOMS: atom_id res chain seq x y z
N MET A 1 -66.38 40.88 5.39
CA MET A 1 -66.07 40.37 4.03
C MET A 1 -64.56 40.34 3.91
N VAL A 2 -63.94 39.18 4.14
CA VAL A 2 -62.48 39.06 3.97
C VAL A 2 -62.20 39.23 2.48
N ASN A 3 -61.38 40.21 2.14
CA ASN A 3 -61.10 40.59 0.75
C ASN A 3 -60.49 39.37 0.04
N HIS A 4 -61.09 38.92 -1.06
CA HIS A 4 -60.65 37.73 -1.81
C HIS A 4 -59.15 37.79 -2.17
N HIS A 5 -58.63 38.99 -2.40
CA HIS A 5 -57.21 39.25 -2.63
C HIS A 5 -56.33 38.95 -1.41
N LEU A 6 -56.82 39.21 -0.20
CA LEU A 6 -56.11 38.91 1.05
C LEU A 6 -56.03 37.39 1.27
N MET A 7 -57.09 36.65 0.95
CA MET A 7 -57.10 35.19 1.02
C MET A 7 -56.11 34.56 0.03
N LEU A 8 -56.06 35.06 -1.21
CA LEU A 8 -55.11 34.59 -2.23
C LEU A 8 -53.64 34.86 -1.85
N LEU A 9 -53.36 36.00 -1.20
CA LEU A 9 -52.01 36.31 -0.70
C LEU A 9 -51.56 35.34 0.40
N PHE A 10 -52.45 35.00 1.33
CA PHE A 10 -52.13 34.02 2.37
C PHE A 10 -51.89 32.61 1.79
N ILE A 11 -52.69 32.20 0.81
CA ILE A 11 -52.49 30.92 0.12
C ILE A 11 -51.16 30.92 -0.64
N ALA A 12 -50.85 32.01 -1.36
CA ALA A 12 -49.58 32.12 -2.11
C ALA A 12 -48.36 32.08 -1.18
N LEU A 13 -48.38 32.80 -0.05
CA LEU A 13 -47.30 32.78 0.93
C LEU A 13 -47.14 31.41 1.59
N TYR A 14 -48.25 30.74 1.91
CA TYR A 14 -48.22 29.38 2.43
C TYR A 14 -47.67 28.39 1.39
N CYS A 15 -48.08 28.49 0.12
CA CYS A 15 -47.52 27.68 -0.96
C CYS A 15 -46.02 27.91 -1.15
N MET A 16 -45.55 29.16 -1.11
CA MET A 16 -44.12 29.48 -1.20
C MET A 16 -43.32 28.87 -0.03
N MET A 17 -43.86 28.91 1.19
CA MET A 17 -43.24 28.28 2.36
C MET A 17 -43.18 26.75 2.23
N MET A 18 -44.20 26.12 1.65
CA MET A 18 -44.22 24.65 1.45
C MET A 18 -43.30 24.19 0.31
N ILE A 19 -43.03 25.03 -0.69
CA ILE A 19 -42.10 24.71 -1.80
C ILE A 19 -40.66 24.55 -1.29
N GLU A 20 -40.22 25.38 -0.34
CA GLU A 20 -38.87 25.26 0.25
C GLU A 20 -38.70 23.97 1.06
N VAL A 21 -39.75 23.51 1.75
CA VAL A 21 -39.71 22.28 2.57
C VAL A 21 -39.58 21.03 1.71
N VAL A 22 -40.23 21.00 0.54
CA VAL A 22 -40.19 19.84 -0.37
C VAL A 22 -38.87 19.74 -1.14
N ALA A 23 -38.24 20.88 -1.47
CA ALA A 23 -36.97 20.90 -2.19
C ALA A 23 -35.77 20.37 -1.38
N GLY A 24 -35.91 20.21 -0.06
CA GLY A 24 -34.86 19.73 0.85
C GLY A 24 -34.89 18.23 1.16
N GLN A 25 -35.81 17.44 0.61
CA GLN A 25 -35.81 15.99 0.79
C GLN A 25 -34.79 15.33 -0.15
N GLU A 26 -33.52 15.37 0.26
CA GLU A 26 -32.50 14.51 -0.32
C GLU A 26 -32.94 13.05 -0.10
N ASN A 27 -32.94 12.23 -1.15
CA ASN A 27 -33.28 10.81 -1.03
C ASN A 27 -32.19 10.13 -0.19
N ASP A 28 -32.46 9.93 1.10
CA ASP A 28 -31.55 9.34 2.07
C ASP A 28 -31.55 7.81 2.03
N ARG A 29 -32.14 7.22 0.99
CA ARG A 29 -32.23 5.78 0.73
C ARG A 29 -31.41 5.38 -0.49
N ILE A 30 -30.49 4.44 -0.31
CA ILE A 30 -29.67 3.88 -1.40
C ILE A 30 -29.45 2.37 -1.19
N LYS A 31 -29.37 1.59 -2.27
CA LYS A 31 -28.97 0.18 -2.14
C LYS A 31 -27.48 0.12 -1.83
N LEU A 32 -27.10 -0.67 -0.82
CA LEU A 32 -25.70 -0.78 -0.41
C LEU A 32 -24.77 -1.21 -1.57
N LYS A 33 -25.24 -2.09 -2.46
CA LYS A 33 -24.50 -2.55 -3.65
C LYS A 33 -24.26 -1.48 -4.72
N ASP A 34 -25.08 -0.43 -4.72
CA ASP A 34 -25.00 0.68 -5.68
C ASP A 34 -24.12 1.83 -5.12
N VAL A 35 -23.51 1.63 -3.95
CA VAL A 35 -22.55 2.58 -3.36
C VAL A 35 -21.17 2.34 -3.97
N ASP A 36 -20.62 3.36 -4.63
CA ASP A 36 -19.29 3.31 -5.24
C ASP A 36 -18.17 3.39 -4.20
N SER A 37 -18.31 4.30 -3.24
CA SER A 37 -17.31 4.53 -2.20
C SER A 37 -17.93 5.02 -0.89
N LEU A 38 -17.23 4.73 0.21
CA LEU A 38 -17.54 5.18 1.55
C LEU A 38 -16.34 5.93 2.11
N THR A 39 -16.55 7.16 2.55
CA THR A 39 -15.51 7.96 3.22
C THR A 39 -15.89 8.15 4.67
N PHE A 40 -14.98 7.80 5.58
CA PHE A 40 -15.19 7.86 7.02
C PHE A 40 -14.19 8.83 7.64
N HIS A 41 -14.65 9.63 8.60
CA HIS A 41 -13.83 10.63 9.27
C HIS A 41 -13.73 10.37 10.77
N SER A 42 -12.52 10.54 11.31
CA SER A 42 -12.26 10.43 12.74
C SER A 42 -13.00 11.52 13.52
N GLY A 43 -13.56 11.16 14.67
CA GLY A 43 -14.36 12.06 15.51
C GLY A 43 -15.75 12.40 14.96
N SER A 44 -16.12 11.93 13.76
CA SER A 44 -17.45 12.13 13.19
C SER A 44 -18.39 11.00 13.60
N LEU A 45 -19.66 11.33 13.83
CA LEU A 45 -20.72 10.35 14.08
C LEU A 45 -21.46 9.98 12.79
N THR A 46 -22.05 8.79 12.76
CA THR A 46 -22.96 8.34 11.70
C THR A 46 -24.29 9.08 11.79
N LYS A 47 -24.97 9.23 10.64
CA LYS A 47 -26.41 9.52 10.68
C LYS A 47 -27.14 8.28 11.22
N SER A 48 -28.16 8.49 12.04
CA SER A 48 -29.04 7.40 12.49
C SER A 48 -30.49 7.88 12.57
N ARG A 49 -31.43 6.97 12.31
CA ARG A 49 -32.87 7.24 12.46
C ARG A 49 -33.48 6.47 13.61
N ARG A 50 -33.04 5.23 13.84
CA ARG A 50 -33.68 4.31 14.80
C ARG A 50 -32.78 3.92 15.96
N ASN A 51 -31.47 4.05 15.79
CA ASN A 51 -30.48 3.70 16.79
C ASN A 51 -29.75 4.96 17.27
N GLU A 52 -28.83 4.78 18.21
CA GLU A 52 -27.90 5.85 18.56
C GLU A 52 -26.86 6.01 17.45
N ALA A 53 -26.48 7.26 17.19
CA ALA A 53 -25.37 7.56 16.28
C ALA A 53 -24.06 7.02 16.86
N VAL A 54 -23.27 6.34 16.02
CA VAL A 54 -21.99 5.74 16.42
C VAL A 54 -20.82 6.44 15.72
N ALA A 55 -19.59 6.22 16.19
CA ALA A 55 -18.41 6.76 15.51
C ALA A 55 -18.25 6.18 14.10
N GLN A 56 -17.96 7.01 13.11
CA GLN A 56 -17.69 6.56 11.75
C GLN A 56 -16.42 5.72 11.65
N LEU A 57 -15.38 6.07 12.41
CA LEU A 57 -14.13 5.33 12.51
C LEU A 57 -13.94 4.80 13.91
N THR A 58 -13.74 3.48 14.02
CA THR A 58 -13.40 2.82 15.28
C THR A 58 -12.17 1.96 15.10
N CYS A 59 -11.08 2.35 15.76
CA CYS A 59 -9.88 1.53 15.83
C CYS A 59 -10.09 0.44 16.88
N VAL A 60 -9.96 -0.83 16.48
CA VAL A 60 -10.19 -1.99 17.34
C VAL A 60 -8.89 -2.75 17.52
N GLY A 61 -8.29 -2.64 18.71
CA GLY A 61 -7.02 -3.27 19.07
C GLY A 61 -6.20 -2.38 20.01
N ASP A 62 -5.32 -2.98 20.80
CA ASP A 62 -4.62 -2.26 21.88
C ASP A 62 -3.29 -1.64 21.42
N ASP A 63 -2.63 -2.24 20.43
CA ASP A 63 -1.20 -1.97 20.21
C ASP A 63 -0.91 -0.63 19.51
N TYR A 64 -1.74 -0.22 18.54
CA TYR A 64 -1.38 0.87 17.61
C TYR A 64 -2.42 1.99 17.50
N CYS A 65 -3.64 1.80 18.01
CA CYS A 65 -4.71 2.80 17.94
C CYS A 65 -4.36 4.11 18.65
N ASN A 66 -3.51 4.05 19.67
CA ASN A 66 -3.02 5.23 20.40
C ASN A 66 -1.72 5.82 19.82
N GLN A 67 -1.07 5.12 18.88
CA GLN A 67 0.21 5.53 18.30
C GLN A 67 0.03 6.29 16.98
N VAL A 68 -0.98 5.90 16.20
CA VAL A 68 -1.21 6.42 14.85
C VAL A 68 -2.64 6.91 14.74
N ASN A 69 -2.79 8.20 14.49
CA ASN A 69 -4.10 8.80 14.28
C ASN A 69 -4.50 8.68 12.81
N VAL A 70 -5.56 7.92 12.52
CA VAL A 70 -6.14 7.82 11.17
C VAL A 70 -7.25 8.83 11.05
N SER A 71 -7.05 9.89 10.27
CA SER A 71 -8.01 10.98 10.15
C SER A 71 -9.17 10.65 9.21
N THR A 72 -8.87 10.03 8.07
CA THR A 72 -9.85 9.71 7.02
C THR A 72 -9.51 8.36 6.39
N VAL A 73 -10.54 7.55 6.18
CA VAL A 73 -10.43 6.27 5.44
C VAL A 73 -11.43 6.31 4.31
N THR A 74 -10.98 5.96 3.11
CA THR A 74 -11.85 5.82 1.94
C THR A 74 -11.88 4.36 1.52
N CYS A 75 -13.08 3.78 1.45
CA CYS A 75 -13.30 2.41 1.01
C CYS A 75 -14.03 2.42 -0.33
N TYR A 76 -13.51 1.68 -1.30
CA TYR A 76 -14.06 1.54 -2.64
C TYR A 76 -14.73 0.18 -2.80
N ASN A 77 -15.88 0.15 -3.49
CA ASN A 77 -16.55 -1.08 -3.87
C ASN A 77 -15.77 -1.72 -5.02
N ASN A 78 -14.87 -2.66 -4.68
CA ASN A 78 -13.98 -3.26 -5.66
C ASN A 78 -14.68 -4.39 -6.44
N ARG A 79 -15.51 -5.19 -5.77
CA ARG A 79 -16.23 -6.31 -6.38
C ARG A 79 -17.46 -6.68 -5.56
N THR A 80 -18.56 -6.99 -6.22
CA THR A 80 -19.73 -7.63 -5.58
C THR A 80 -19.81 -9.11 -5.99
N VAL A 81 -19.95 -10.02 -5.02
CA VAL A 81 -20.09 -11.47 -5.22
C VAL A 81 -21.26 -11.98 -4.37
N ASN A 82 -22.27 -12.60 -4.98
CA ASN A 82 -23.43 -13.15 -4.27
C ASN A 82 -24.07 -12.18 -3.27
N ASN A 83 -24.28 -10.91 -3.67
CA ASN A 83 -24.77 -9.80 -2.83
C ASN A 83 -23.83 -9.34 -1.70
N PHE A 84 -22.61 -9.87 -1.59
CA PHE A 84 -21.58 -9.38 -0.68
C PHE A 84 -20.62 -8.44 -1.41
N ILE A 85 -20.31 -7.31 -0.78
CA ILE A 85 -19.38 -6.32 -1.32
C ILE A 85 -17.99 -6.55 -0.74
N LEU A 86 -17.02 -6.71 -1.62
CA LEU A 86 -15.61 -6.70 -1.29
C LEU A 86 -15.10 -5.26 -1.33
N TRP A 87 -15.02 -4.65 -0.15
CA TRP A 87 -14.48 -3.31 0.04
C TRP A 87 -12.95 -3.32 -0.02
N HIS A 88 -12.37 -2.29 -0.63
CA HIS A 88 -10.95 -1.99 -0.56
C HIS A 88 -10.76 -0.64 0.11
N CYS A 89 -10.15 -0.62 1.29
CA CYS A 89 -9.98 0.59 2.09
C CYS A 89 -8.55 1.12 2.06
N GLU A 90 -8.42 2.42 1.90
CA GLU A 90 -7.17 3.16 1.87
C GLU A 90 -7.21 4.33 2.86
N ALA A 91 -6.06 4.63 3.46
CA ALA A 91 -5.88 5.74 4.38
C ALA A 91 -4.46 6.28 4.28
N ASP A 92 -4.28 7.56 4.60
CA ASP A 92 -2.95 8.15 4.70
C ASP A 92 -2.29 7.70 6.01
N LEU A 93 -1.22 6.91 5.87
CA LEU A 93 -0.54 6.25 6.98
C LEU A 93 0.98 6.27 6.75
N PRO A 94 1.79 6.34 7.82
CA PRO A 94 3.23 6.13 7.71
C PRO A 94 3.53 4.76 7.08
N SER A 95 4.60 4.67 6.28
CA SER A 95 4.92 3.47 5.48
C SER A 95 5.13 2.19 6.30
N ASN A 96 5.39 2.30 7.59
CA ASN A 96 5.54 1.17 8.49
C ASN A 96 4.20 0.67 9.05
N TYR A 97 3.07 1.32 8.77
CA TYR A 97 1.75 0.85 9.18
C TYR A 97 0.89 0.50 7.98
N ALA A 98 -0.05 -0.42 8.19
CA ALA A 98 -1.12 -0.68 7.26
C ALA A 98 -2.45 -0.69 7.97
N LEU A 99 -3.46 -0.12 7.32
CA LEU A 99 -4.85 -0.25 7.74
C LEU A 99 -5.36 -1.61 7.30
N VAL A 100 -6.00 -2.32 8.23
CA VAL A 100 -6.72 -3.54 7.90
C VAL A 100 -8.18 -3.38 8.31
N GLN A 101 -9.04 -3.44 7.30
CA GLN A 101 -10.48 -3.41 7.48
C GLN A 101 -10.94 -4.64 8.27
N LYS A 102 -11.73 -4.43 9.32
CA LYS A 102 -12.40 -5.51 10.05
C LYS A 102 -13.86 -5.64 9.66
N ASN A 103 -14.62 -4.55 9.74
CA ASN A 103 -16.05 -4.58 9.45
C ASN A 103 -16.56 -3.21 8.99
N ILE A 104 -17.42 -3.20 7.97
CA ILE A 104 -18.19 -2.03 7.57
C ILE A 104 -19.65 -2.35 7.84
N SER A 105 -20.34 -1.47 8.57
CA SER A 105 -21.75 -1.66 8.94
C SER A 105 -22.53 -0.38 8.74
N CYS A 106 -23.68 -0.49 8.08
CA CYS A 106 -24.58 0.62 7.78
C CYS A 106 -25.96 0.35 8.37
N GLU A 107 -26.71 1.41 8.71
CA GLU A 107 -28.09 1.25 9.16
C GLU A 107 -28.98 0.93 7.95
N GLY A 108 -29.65 -0.22 8.00
CA GLY A 108 -30.68 -0.57 7.01
C GLY A 108 -31.80 0.47 7.02
N TYR A 109 -32.39 0.75 5.86
CA TYR A 109 -33.34 1.86 5.71
C TYR A 109 -34.71 1.55 6.31
N ASP A 110 -35.29 0.39 5.95
CA ASP A 110 -36.60 -0.07 6.44
C ASP A 110 -36.50 -1.15 7.53
N SER A 111 -35.45 -1.98 7.52
CA SER A 111 -35.16 -3.05 8.50
C SER A 111 -33.64 -3.31 8.57
N PRO A 112 -33.09 -3.93 9.64
CA PRO A 112 -31.65 -4.25 9.72
C PRO A 112 -31.11 -5.15 8.59
N GLU A 113 -31.97 -5.98 7.98
CA GLU A 113 -31.61 -6.96 6.93
C GLU A 113 -31.93 -6.49 5.50
N ASP A 114 -32.30 -5.22 5.32
CA ASP A 114 -32.67 -4.67 4.00
C ASP A 114 -31.43 -4.42 3.10
N GLU A 115 -31.62 -4.51 1.79
CA GLU A 115 -30.59 -4.14 0.79
C GLU A 115 -30.37 -2.63 0.74
N TYR A 116 -31.38 -1.84 1.16
CA TYR A 116 -31.29 -0.40 1.25
C TYR A 116 -30.76 0.05 2.60
N ILE A 117 -29.94 1.09 2.58
CA ILE A 117 -29.34 1.70 3.76
C ILE A 117 -29.65 3.20 3.82
N LEU A 118 -29.54 3.76 5.01
CA LEU A 118 -29.58 5.19 5.25
C LEU A 118 -28.26 5.85 4.80
N VAL A 119 -28.33 6.84 3.91
CA VAL A 119 -27.17 7.61 3.44
C VAL A 119 -26.45 8.26 4.64
N GLY A 120 -25.13 8.04 4.76
CA GLY A 120 -24.32 8.58 5.85
C GLY A 120 -24.40 7.80 7.17
N SER A 121 -25.03 6.62 7.18
CA SER A 121 -25.14 5.78 8.39
C SER A 121 -24.03 4.76 8.58
N CYS A 122 -23.13 4.61 7.61
CA CYS A 122 -22.08 3.60 7.64
C CYS A 122 -20.96 3.95 8.64
N SER A 123 -20.45 2.92 9.31
CA SER A 123 -19.28 2.96 10.19
C SER A 123 -18.26 1.89 9.78
N LEU A 124 -16.98 2.16 10.05
CA LEU A 124 -15.86 1.28 9.79
C LEU A 124 -15.12 0.95 11.10
N GLN A 125 -14.97 -0.35 11.36
CA GLN A 125 -14.03 -0.88 12.33
C GLN A 125 -12.76 -1.35 11.62
N TYR A 126 -11.59 -0.94 12.12
CA TYR A 126 -10.30 -1.28 11.55
C TYR A 126 -9.25 -1.56 12.63
N TYR A 127 -8.21 -2.31 12.29
CA TYR A 127 -7.00 -2.43 13.09
C TYR A 127 -5.80 -1.94 12.28
N LEU A 128 -4.69 -1.69 12.97
CA LEU A 128 -3.44 -1.29 12.36
C LEU A 128 -2.41 -2.40 12.53
N GLU A 129 -1.63 -2.66 11.50
CA GLU A 129 -0.50 -3.59 11.53
C GLU A 129 0.82 -2.85 11.37
N ASP A 130 1.82 -3.14 12.22
CA ASP A 130 3.19 -2.67 12.01
C ASP A 130 3.92 -3.56 11.00
N ARG A 131 4.13 -3.02 9.80
CA ARG A 131 4.99 -3.58 8.75
C ARG A 131 6.46 -3.18 8.93
N GLY A 132 6.77 -2.29 9.86
CA GLY A 132 8.12 -1.77 10.12
C GLY A 132 9.13 -2.85 10.48
N ILE A 133 8.74 -3.84 11.28
CA ILE A 133 9.62 -4.99 11.63
C ILE A 133 10.05 -5.73 10.36
N MET A 134 9.11 -5.97 9.44
CA MET A 134 9.42 -6.64 8.17
C MET A 134 10.34 -5.81 7.28
N PHE A 135 10.15 -4.49 7.24
CA PHE A 135 11.07 -3.60 6.52
C PHE A 135 12.48 -3.59 7.13
N LYS A 136 12.60 -3.47 8.46
CA LYS A 136 13.90 -3.50 9.15
C LYS A 136 14.62 -4.83 8.94
N LEU A 137 13.90 -5.95 9.04
CA LEU A 137 14.48 -7.28 8.83
C LEU A 137 14.97 -7.46 7.39
N LYS A 138 14.15 -7.07 6.39
CA LYS A 138 14.57 -7.14 4.98
C LYS A 138 15.77 -6.26 4.69
N MET A 139 15.81 -5.05 5.24
CA MET A 139 16.96 -4.14 5.08
C MET A 139 18.21 -4.70 5.74
N ALA A 140 18.11 -5.25 6.96
CA ALA A 140 19.22 -5.88 7.65
C ALA A 140 19.77 -7.09 6.86
N ILE A 141 18.88 -7.96 6.36
CA ILE A 141 19.28 -9.11 5.53
C ILE A 141 19.97 -8.65 4.24
N PHE A 142 19.43 -7.63 3.56
CA PHE A 142 20.03 -7.09 2.34
C PHE A 142 21.43 -6.51 2.60
N ILE A 143 21.60 -5.75 3.69
CA ILE A 143 22.91 -5.23 4.12
C ILE A 143 23.88 -6.38 4.41
N ILE A 144 23.45 -7.41 5.13
CA ILE A 144 24.27 -8.59 5.42
C ILE A 144 24.72 -9.28 4.13
N ILE A 145 23.80 -9.48 3.17
CA ILE A 145 24.13 -10.09 1.87
C ILE A 145 25.16 -9.23 1.12
N ILE A 146 25.00 -7.90 1.10
CA ILE A 146 25.99 -7.00 0.48
C ILE A 146 27.37 -7.15 1.14
N LEU A 147 27.42 -7.16 2.48
CA LEU A 147 28.68 -7.33 3.21
C LEU A 147 29.33 -8.70 2.95
N LEU A 148 28.54 -9.77 2.84
CA LEU A 148 29.01 -11.10 2.46
C LEU A 148 29.55 -11.15 1.03
N VAL A 149 28.89 -10.48 0.07
CA VAL A 149 29.37 -10.39 -1.32
C VAL A 149 30.65 -9.55 -1.42
N LEU A 150 30.73 -8.41 -0.72
CA LEU A 150 31.92 -7.57 -0.70
C LEU A 150 33.12 -8.28 -0.04
N SER A 151 32.88 -9.00 1.06
CA SER A 151 33.93 -9.80 1.71
C SER A 151 34.37 -11.02 0.88
N CYS A 152 33.44 -11.69 0.18
CA CYS A 152 33.76 -12.82 -0.69
C CYS A 152 34.48 -12.37 -1.98
N GLY A 153 34.09 -11.23 -2.56
CA GLY A 153 34.78 -10.62 -3.70
C GLY A 153 36.21 -10.15 -3.38
N CYS A 154 36.46 -9.75 -2.14
CA CYS A 154 37.79 -9.41 -1.65
C CYS A 154 38.66 -10.67 -1.42
N CYS A 155 38.07 -11.77 -0.94
CA CYS A 155 38.75 -13.07 -0.80
C CYS A 155 39.20 -13.66 -2.15
N CYS A 156 38.45 -13.46 -3.24
CA CYS A 156 38.90 -13.91 -4.57
C CYS A 156 40.15 -13.15 -5.06
N CYS A 157 40.28 -11.86 -4.78
CA CYS A 157 41.48 -11.10 -5.13
C CYS A 157 42.69 -11.48 -4.27
N CYS A 158 42.50 -11.69 -2.95
CA CYS A 158 43.59 -12.10 -2.07
C CYS A 158 44.05 -13.54 -2.30
N CYS A 159 43.14 -14.49 -2.63
CA CYS A 159 43.55 -15.85 -2.98
C CYS A 159 44.24 -15.93 -4.35
N CYS A 160 43.83 -15.14 -5.35
CA CYS A 160 44.57 -15.07 -6.62
C CYS A 160 45.96 -14.43 -6.46
N CYS A 161 46.11 -13.37 -5.64
CA CYS A 161 47.43 -12.79 -5.37
C CYS A 161 48.33 -13.66 -4.47
N CYS A 162 47.77 -14.43 -3.53
CA CYS A 162 48.54 -15.36 -2.70
C CYS A 162 48.93 -16.65 -3.45
N CYS A 163 48.12 -17.12 -4.41
CA CYS A 163 48.46 -18.30 -5.21
C CYS A 163 49.59 -18.04 -6.23
N GLN A 164 49.84 -16.81 -6.67
CA GLN A 164 51.01 -16.51 -7.51
C GLN A 164 52.36 -16.58 -6.78
N LYS A 165 52.38 -16.69 -5.44
CA LYS A 165 53.63 -16.60 -4.68
C LYS A 165 54.09 -17.90 -4.03
N LYS A 166 53.44 -19.04 -4.26
CA LYS A 166 53.78 -20.31 -3.59
C LYS A 166 54.01 -21.52 -4.50
N SER A 167 54.21 -21.32 -5.81
CA SER A 167 54.56 -22.42 -6.71
C SER A 167 55.41 -21.96 -7.89
N ASP A 168 56.57 -21.35 -7.62
CA ASP A 168 57.66 -21.30 -8.59
C ASP A 168 59.00 -21.52 -7.85
N PRO A 169 59.62 -22.72 -7.98
CA PRO A 169 61.02 -22.94 -7.63
C PRO A 169 61.98 -22.79 -8.84
N ASP A 170 61.50 -22.62 -10.07
CA ASP A 170 62.36 -22.65 -11.26
C ASP A 170 62.45 -21.28 -11.97
N CYS A 171 63.06 -20.30 -11.28
CA CYS A 171 63.66 -19.14 -11.94
C CYS A 171 65.19 -19.23 -11.79
N GLU A 172 65.80 -20.25 -12.39
CA GLU A 172 67.25 -20.31 -12.59
C GLU A 172 67.60 -20.04 -14.06
N ALA A 173 68.62 -19.21 -14.24
CA ALA A 173 69.08 -18.63 -15.50
C ALA A 173 69.40 -19.67 -16.59
N PRO A 174 69.41 -19.29 -17.88
CA PRO A 174 69.73 -20.23 -18.95
C PRO A 174 71.22 -20.56 -18.92
N THR A 175 71.58 -21.67 -18.27
CA THR A 175 72.89 -22.29 -18.45
C THR A 175 72.87 -23.12 -19.72
N SER A 176 73.60 -22.63 -20.71
CA SER A 176 73.99 -23.31 -21.94
C SER A 176 74.44 -24.75 -21.68
N VAL A 177 73.97 -25.71 -22.49
CA VAL A 177 74.74 -26.79 -23.15
C VAL A 177 73.73 -27.73 -23.80
N SER A 178 73.68 -27.74 -25.13
CA SER A 178 73.17 -28.90 -25.89
C SER A 178 74.19 -29.27 -26.95
N THR A 179 74.92 -30.34 -26.65
CA THR A 179 75.89 -31.03 -27.49
C THR A 179 75.16 -31.97 -28.45
N ALA A 180 75.31 -31.75 -29.77
CA ALA A 180 75.24 -32.73 -30.87
C ALA A 180 75.40 -31.95 -32.19
N ARG A 181 76.13 -32.32 -33.23
CA ARG A 181 77.09 -33.39 -33.61
C ARG A 181 77.73 -32.88 -34.91
N PRO A 182 78.99 -33.19 -35.25
CA PRO A 182 79.66 -32.59 -36.40
C PRO A 182 79.27 -33.24 -37.73
N SER A 183 79.15 -32.42 -38.78
CA SER A 183 79.29 -32.84 -40.18
C SER A 183 79.84 -31.64 -40.96
N GLU A 184 81.13 -31.72 -41.19
CA GLU A 184 81.99 -30.80 -41.90
C GLU A 184 81.80 -31.00 -43.42
N LEU A 185 81.56 -29.92 -44.16
CA LEU A 185 82.20 -29.71 -45.48
C LEU A 185 82.09 -28.25 -45.94
N THR A 186 83.23 -27.57 -45.88
CA THR A 186 83.86 -26.69 -46.89
C THR A 186 83.13 -26.61 -48.25
N ASP A 187 83.07 -25.50 -49.00
CA ASP A 187 84.02 -24.42 -49.22
C ASP A 187 83.31 -23.30 -50.04
N ARG A 188 83.88 -22.10 -49.96
CA ARG A 188 84.05 -21.13 -51.06
C ARG A 188 82.91 -20.30 -51.66
N SER A 189 83.16 -18.99 -51.51
CA SER A 189 83.44 -18.06 -52.62
C SER A 189 82.33 -17.10 -53.06
N THR A 190 82.51 -15.86 -52.62
CA THR A 190 82.57 -14.63 -53.43
C THR A 190 81.34 -14.09 -54.16
N ARG A 191 81.17 -12.79 -53.92
CA ARG A 191 80.88 -11.69 -54.88
C ARG A 191 79.43 -11.48 -55.33
N GLY A 192 79.03 -10.21 -55.29
CA GLY A 192 77.99 -9.64 -56.15
C GLY A 192 76.89 -8.98 -55.35
#